data_AF-A0A2S4VGP4-F1
#
_entry.id   AF-A0A2S4VGP4-F1
#
_cell.length_a   1.000
_cell.length_b   1.000
_cell.length_c   1.000
_cell.angle_alpha   90.00
_cell.angle_beta   90.00
_cell.angle_gamma   90.00
#
_symmetry.space_group_name_H-M   'P 1'
#
loop_
_entity.id
_entity.type
_entity.pdbx_description
1 polymer ?
#
loop_
_entity_poly.entity_id
_entity_poly.type
_entity_poly.pdbx_seq_one_letter_code
_entity_poly.pdbx_strand_id
1 'polypeptide(L)'
;MSKQFESSFQKATRRRMKTWTLKVLIGSIIIVFSLGGVGRASGKASERLRGAGRQGRTDNFEEKIFCRTSSPIRANRDEILKFIESFCAEATGQEFGGSEGNLELKELYSVEPSQRANGMATHVLLQLRSINGCKFSVDYSCGRFLTRPTDECNIGNEAKQGGFVSNGCSLWKTIPMAL
;
A
#
# COMPACT_ATOMS: atom_id res chain seq x y z
N MET A 1 -44.26 37.09 -6.17
CA MET A 1 -42.83 36.77 -6.04
C MET A 1 -42.69 35.27 -6.06
N SER A 2 -42.12 34.69 -7.12
CA SER A 2 -41.57 33.32 -7.20
C SER A 2 -41.00 33.10 -8.61
N LYS A 3 -39.92 33.82 -8.94
CA LYS A 3 -39.12 33.62 -10.17
C LYS A 3 -37.63 33.47 -9.80
N GLN A 4 -37.34 32.71 -8.75
CA GLN A 4 -36.00 32.68 -8.16
C GLN A 4 -35.52 31.28 -7.76
N PHE A 5 -36.15 30.22 -8.25
CA PHE A 5 -35.77 28.85 -7.88
C PHE A 5 -35.18 27.99 -9.02
N GLU A 6 -35.00 28.56 -10.22
CA GLU A 6 -34.55 27.80 -11.40
C GLU A 6 -33.15 28.19 -11.94
N SER A 7 -32.37 29.03 -11.24
CA SER A 7 -31.04 29.44 -11.73
C SER A 7 -29.83 28.78 -11.07
N SER A 8 -30.03 27.90 -10.08
CA SER A 8 -28.89 27.30 -9.34
C SER A 8 -28.42 25.94 -9.86
N PHE A 9 -29.08 25.34 -10.85
CA PHE A 9 -28.74 24.00 -11.35
C PHE A 9 -27.76 23.97 -12.55
N GLN A 10 -27.28 25.11 -13.02
CA GLN A 10 -26.39 25.18 -14.21
C GLN A 10 -24.92 25.51 -13.92
N LYS A 11 -24.44 25.45 -12.66
CA LYS A 11 -23.09 25.93 -12.32
C LYS A 11 -22.14 24.93 -11.66
N ALA A 12 -22.26 23.63 -11.96
CA ALA A 12 -21.34 22.62 -11.42
C ALA A 12 -20.89 21.52 -12.40
N THR A 13 -20.92 21.74 -13.72
CA THR A 13 -20.40 20.79 -14.74
C THR A 13 -19.30 21.38 -15.63
N ARG A 14 -18.35 22.09 -15.01
CA ARG A 14 -17.06 22.41 -15.65
C ARG A 14 -15.93 22.05 -14.71
N ARG A 15 -15.36 20.85 -14.88
CA ARG A 15 -13.97 20.55 -14.50
C ARG A 15 -13.50 19.25 -15.18
N ARG A 16 -12.34 19.38 -15.84
CA ARG A 16 -11.43 18.36 -16.39
C ARG A 16 -11.87 17.62 -17.67
N MET A 17 -11.73 18.31 -18.80
CA MET A 17 -11.15 17.67 -19.97
C MET A 17 -9.65 17.50 -19.71
N LYS A 18 -9.19 16.26 -19.55
CA LYS A 18 -7.76 15.90 -19.52
C LYS A 18 -7.25 15.93 -20.96
N THR A 19 -6.42 16.92 -21.25
CA THR A 19 -5.63 17.01 -22.47
C THR A 19 -4.74 15.77 -22.60
N TRP A 20 -5.02 14.91 -23.58
CA TRP A 20 -4.12 13.83 -23.98
C TRP A 20 -2.96 14.46 -24.73
N THR A 21 -1.83 14.63 -24.07
CA THR A 21 -0.57 14.97 -24.73
C THR A 21 -0.07 13.74 -25.48
N LEU A 22 -0.33 13.75 -26.79
CA LEU A 22 0.24 12.88 -27.80
C LEU A 22 1.77 12.90 -27.68
N LYS A 23 2.37 11.86 -27.07
CA LYS A 23 3.83 11.65 -27.13
C LYS A 23 4.17 11.18 -28.54
N VAL A 24 4.60 12.14 -29.36
CA VAL A 24 5.25 11.93 -30.65
C VAL A 24 6.46 11.01 -30.42
N LEU A 25 6.42 9.82 -31.02
CA LEU A 25 7.54 8.89 -31.12
C LEU A 25 8.61 9.53 -32.01
N ILE A 26 9.61 10.16 -31.37
CA ILE A 26 10.82 10.60 -32.04
C ILE A 26 11.71 9.37 -32.20
N GLY A 27 11.93 9.00 -33.47
CA GLY A 27 12.78 7.89 -33.86
C GLY A 27 14.19 8.03 -33.29
N SER A 28 14.71 6.93 -32.78
CA SER A 28 16.12 6.77 -32.45
C SER A 28 16.60 5.48 -33.11
N ILE A 29 17.07 5.61 -34.34
CA ILE A 29 17.92 4.62 -34.97
C ILE A 29 19.33 4.87 -34.39
N ILE A 30 19.74 4.05 -33.43
CA ILE A 30 21.15 3.95 -33.04
C ILE A 30 21.65 2.60 -33.55
N ILE A 31 22.29 2.63 -34.72
CA ILE A 31 23.07 1.51 -35.24
C ILE A 31 24.40 1.52 -34.49
N VAL A 32 24.60 0.56 -33.59
CA VAL A 32 25.92 0.28 -33.02
C VAL A 32 26.54 -0.88 -33.80
N PHE A 33 27.32 -0.53 -34.82
CA PHE A 33 28.35 -1.44 -35.33
C PHE A 33 29.52 -1.40 -34.34
N SER A 34 29.70 -2.48 -33.57
CA SER A 34 30.97 -2.75 -32.91
C SER A 34 31.43 -4.14 -33.30
N LEU A 35 32.50 -4.11 -34.08
CA LEU A 35 33.28 -5.20 -34.63
C LEU A 35 33.65 -6.26 -33.59
N GLY A 36 33.69 -7.50 -34.07
CA GLY A 36 34.20 -8.63 -33.31
C GLY A 36 35.64 -8.43 -32.83
N GLY A 37 35.90 -8.92 -31.63
CA GLY A 37 37.23 -9.05 -31.05
C GLY A 37 37.26 -10.31 -30.21
N VAL A 38 37.80 -11.38 -30.80
CA VAL A 38 38.14 -12.63 -30.12
C VAL A 38 39.37 -12.36 -29.24
N GLY A 39 39.30 -12.63 -27.94
CA GLY A 39 40.40 -12.39 -27.01
C GLY A 39 40.34 -13.31 -25.79
N ARG A 40 41.31 -14.21 -25.71
CA ARG A 40 41.52 -15.27 -24.71
C ARG A 40 42.07 -14.74 -23.36
N ALA A 41 41.78 -15.53 -22.32
CA ALA A 41 42.64 -15.94 -21.19
C ALA A 41 42.84 -15.04 -19.95
N SER A 42 42.50 -15.67 -18.80
CA SER A 42 43.36 -15.95 -17.62
C SER A 42 43.91 -14.82 -16.75
N GLY A 43 43.65 -14.92 -15.43
CA GLY A 43 44.49 -14.27 -14.40
C GLY A 43 43.82 -14.09 -13.04
N LYS A 44 44.25 -14.87 -12.03
CA LYS A 44 44.03 -14.65 -10.60
C LYS A 44 44.86 -13.46 -10.09
N ALA A 45 44.38 -12.80 -9.01
CA ALA A 45 45.07 -11.92 -8.02
C ALA A 45 44.35 -10.57 -7.91
N SER A 46 44.31 -9.83 -6.80
CA SER A 46 44.61 -10.00 -5.38
C SER A 46 44.10 -8.71 -4.72
N GLU A 47 43.65 -8.82 -3.48
CA GLU A 47 43.67 -7.79 -2.43
C GLU A 47 43.16 -6.34 -2.63
N ARG A 48 42.34 -5.98 -1.63
CA ARG A 48 42.30 -4.68 -0.95
C ARG A 48 41.91 -3.46 -1.78
N LEU A 49 40.61 -3.17 -1.75
CA LEU A 49 40.12 -1.80 -1.64
C LEU A 49 39.30 -1.66 -0.36
N ARG A 50 39.99 -1.16 0.68
CA ARG A 50 39.39 -0.50 1.84
C ARG A 50 38.72 0.77 1.31
N GLY A 51 37.45 0.66 0.95
CA GLY A 51 36.59 1.79 0.57
C GLY A 51 35.69 2.16 1.73
N ALA A 52 35.87 3.35 2.28
CA ALA A 52 34.96 3.98 3.22
C ALA A 52 33.55 4.03 2.61
N GLY A 53 32.65 3.19 3.11
CA GLY A 53 31.23 3.23 2.78
C GLY A 53 30.47 3.32 4.10
N ARG A 54 29.73 4.41 4.27
CA ARG A 54 28.76 4.62 5.34
C ARG A 54 28.12 3.29 5.72
N GLN A 55 28.28 2.92 6.98
CA GLN A 55 27.53 1.83 7.60
C GLN A 55 26.07 2.26 7.60
N GLY A 56 25.40 2.02 6.47
CA GLY A 56 23.95 2.02 6.39
C GLY A 56 23.53 0.96 7.38
N ARG A 57 23.09 1.42 8.53
CA ARG A 57 22.45 0.62 9.54
C ARG A 57 21.20 0.04 8.88
N THR A 58 21.34 -1.11 8.24
CA THR A 58 20.21 -1.99 7.95
C THR A 58 19.82 -2.54 9.32
N ASP A 59 19.15 -1.71 10.10
CA ASP A 59 18.30 -2.23 11.17
C ASP A 59 17.38 -3.21 10.45
N ASN A 60 17.62 -4.51 10.64
CA ASN A 60 16.69 -5.55 10.25
C ASN A 60 15.44 -5.30 11.10
N PHE A 61 14.58 -4.39 10.64
CA PHE A 61 13.33 -4.12 11.32
C PHE A 61 12.45 -5.34 11.11
N GLU A 62 12.52 -6.24 12.07
CA GLU A 62 11.73 -7.46 12.12
C GLU A 62 10.24 -7.11 12.03
N GLU A 63 9.55 -7.75 11.10
CA GLU A 63 8.12 -7.57 10.92
C GLU A 63 7.35 -8.32 12.01
N LYS A 64 6.61 -7.57 12.82
CA LYS A 64 5.85 -8.12 13.94
C LYS A 64 4.36 -7.99 13.66
N ILE A 65 3.66 -9.11 13.80
CA ILE A 65 2.20 -9.14 13.75
C ILE A 65 1.63 -9.10 15.16
N PHE A 66 0.58 -8.32 15.34
CA PHE A 66 -0.15 -8.17 16.60
C PHE A 66 -1.62 -8.42 16.35
N CYS A 67 -2.14 -9.49 16.93
CA CYS A 67 -3.52 -9.89 16.78
C CYS A 67 -4.43 -9.17 17.78
N ARG A 68 -5.60 -8.73 17.30
CA ARG A 68 -6.58 -8.06 18.16
C ARG A 68 -7.27 -9.11 19.04
N THR A 69 -7.06 -9.03 20.35
CA THR A 69 -7.64 -9.99 21.32
C THR A 69 -9.05 -9.64 21.77
N SER A 70 -9.48 -8.39 21.56
CA SER A 70 -10.66 -7.79 22.21
C SER A 70 -11.98 -7.88 21.43
N SER A 71 -12.00 -8.46 20.23
CA SER A 71 -13.23 -8.51 19.42
C SER A 71 -13.33 -9.80 18.62
N PRO A 72 -14.39 -10.61 18.82
CA PRO A 72 -14.61 -11.87 18.09
C PRO A 72 -15.29 -11.63 16.72
N ILE A 73 -15.07 -10.45 16.13
CA ILE A 73 -15.75 -10.08 14.88
C ILE A 73 -14.93 -10.59 13.70
N ARG A 74 -15.60 -11.35 12.83
CA ARG A 74 -15.06 -11.84 11.56
C ARG A 74 -15.69 -11.10 10.39
N ALA A 75 -14.95 -10.93 9.31
CA ALA A 75 -15.50 -10.61 7.99
C ALA A 75 -15.11 -11.72 7.00
N ASN A 76 -15.91 -11.87 5.94
CA ASN A 76 -15.54 -12.76 4.85
C ASN A 76 -14.16 -12.35 4.30
N ARG A 77 -13.26 -13.32 4.17
CA ARG A 77 -11.89 -13.09 3.70
C ARG A 77 -11.89 -12.45 2.31
N ASP A 78 -12.76 -12.90 1.43
CA ASP A 78 -12.82 -12.39 0.05
C ASP A 78 -13.23 -10.91 0.00
N GLU A 79 -14.11 -10.48 0.90
CA GLU A 79 -14.47 -9.06 1.04
C GLU A 79 -13.30 -8.22 1.53
N ILE A 80 -12.56 -8.72 2.53
CA ILE A 80 -11.35 -8.04 3.02
C ILE A 80 -10.32 -7.91 1.89
N LEU A 81 -10.11 -8.96 1.09
CA LEU A 81 -9.15 -8.90 -0.01
C LEU A 81 -9.51 -7.85 -1.06
N LYS A 82 -10.80 -7.73 -1.43
CA LYS A 82 -11.26 -6.68 -2.35
C LYS A 82 -10.98 -5.28 -1.80
N PHE A 83 -11.24 -5.06 -0.52
CA PHE A 83 -10.95 -3.77 0.12
C PHE A 83 -9.45 -3.49 0.18
N ILE A 84 -8.62 -4.50 0.46
CA ILE A 84 -7.16 -4.36 0.44
C ILE A 84 -6.67 -4.01 -0.95
N GLU A 85 -7.18 -4.65 -2.00
CA GLU A 85 -6.80 -4.36 -3.38
C GLU A 85 -7.13 -2.90 -3.73
N SER A 86 -8.34 -2.45 -3.41
CA SER A 86 -8.76 -1.05 -3.61
C SER A 86 -7.87 -0.07 -2.85
N PHE A 87 -7.64 -0.32 -1.55
CA PHE A 87 -6.82 0.52 -0.70
C PHE A 87 -5.37 0.60 -1.20
N CYS A 88 -4.78 -0.54 -1.58
CA CYS A 88 -3.42 -0.58 -2.08
C CYS A 88 -3.28 0.07 -3.46
N ALA A 89 -4.29 -0.04 -4.34
CA ALA A 89 -4.29 0.66 -5.62
C ALA A 89 -4.27 2.18 -5.45
N GLU A 90 -4.96 2.71 -4.44
CA GLU A 90 -4.90 4.14 -4.10
C GLU A 90 -3.58 4.53 -3.43
N ALA A 91 -3.10 3.73 -2.48
CA ALA A 91 -1.93 4.05 -1.67
C ALA A 91 -0.60 3.88 -2.42
N THR A 92 -0.51 2.99 -3.41
CA THR A 92 0.76 2.66 -4.09
C THR A 92 1.39 3.88 -4.74
N GLY A 93 2.70 4.05 -4.49
CA GLY A 93 3.47 5.20 -5.00
C GLY A 93 3.34 6.47 -4.15
N GLN A 94 2.49 6.48 -3.13
CA GLN A 94 2.47 7.56 -2.14
C GLN A 94 3.61 7.41 -1.14
N GLU A 95 4.10 8.54 -0.63
CA GLU A 95 5.10 8.59 0.44
C GLU A 95 4.45 8.95 1.78
N PHE A 96 4.83 8.23 2.83
CA PHE A 96 4.38 8.45 4.19
C PHE A 96 5.55 8.81 5.11
N GLY A 97 5.32 9.76 6.03
CA GLY A 97 6.31 10.22 7.00
C GLY A 97 7.25 11.31 6.50
N GLY A 98 8.31 11.60 7.28
CA GLY A 98 9.14 12.78 7.09
C GLY A 98 8.46 14.08 7.53
N SER A 99 9.06 15.23 7.20
CA SER A 99 8.56 16.56 7.61
C SER A 99 7.34 17.05 6.82
N GLU A 100 7.13 16.51 5.61
CA GLU A 100 6.09 16.99 4.68
C GLU A 100 5.19 15.88 4.13
N GLY A 101 5.47 14.61 4.44
CA GLY A 101 4.67 13.49 3.94
C GLY A 101 3.42 13.23 4.77
N ASN A 102 2.44 12.55 4.17
CA ASN A 102 1.26 12.09 4.89
C ASN A 102 1.68 11.14 6.02
N LEU A 103 1.13 11.30 7.22
CA LEU A 103 1.49 10.41 8.33
C LEU A 103 0.64 9.15 8.36
N GLU A 104 -0.57 9.20 7.80
CA GLU A 104 -1.55 8.14 7.90
C GLU A 104 -2.52 8.18 6.72
N LEU A 105 -2.93 7.01 6.25
CA LEU A 105 -4.08 6.79 5.38
C LEU A 105 -4.99 5.78 6.06
N LYS A 106 -6.28 6.09 6.13
CA LYS A 106 -7.26 5.30 6.87
C LYS A 106 -8.59 5.33 6.16
N GLU A 107 -9.14 4.16 5.89
CA GLU A 107 -10.40 4.00 5.19
C GLU A 107 -11.27 2.95 5.87
N LEU A 108 -12.58 3.19 5.83
CA LEU A 108 -13.58 2.31 6.38
C LEU A 108 -14.46 1.82 5.24
N TYR A 109 -14.43 0.52 5.00
CA TYR A 109 -15.20 -0.14 3.95
C TYR A 109 -16.44 -0.77 4.54
N SER A 110 -17.59 -0.59 3.88
CA SER A 110 -18.83 -1.26 4.26
C SER A 110 -18.93 -2.61 3.55
N VAL A 111 -19.18 -3.67 4.31
CA VAL A 111 -19.39 -5.03 3.77
C VAL A 111 -20.80 -5.10 3.19
N GLU A 112 -21.04 -5.73 2.05
CA GLU A 112 -22.42 -5.87 1.54
C GLU A 112 -23.30 -6.72 2.47
N PRO A 113 -24.60 -6.40 2.67
CA PRO A 113 -25.48 -7.20 3.53
C PRO A 113 -25.54 -8.69 3.18
N SER A 114 -25.42 -9.04 1.88
CA SER A 114 -25.37 -10.42 1.38
C SER A 114 -24.17 -11.21 1.91
N GLN A 115 -23.10 -10.52 2.29
CA GLN A 115 -21.84 -11.10 2.79
C GLN A 115 -21.77 -11.10 4.33
N ARG A 116 -22.79 -10.56 5.01
CA ARG A 116 -22.86 -10.48 6.47
C ARG A 116 -23.69 -11.64 7.03
N ALA A 117 -23.03 -12.72 7.46
CA ALA A 117 -23.73 -13.66 8.33
C ALA A 117 -23.98 -13.01 9.71
N ASN A 118 -24.92 -13.56 10.49
CA ASN A 118 -25.17 -13.08 11.85
C ASN A 118 -23.88 -13.10 12.68
N GLY A 119 -23.57 -11.97 13.32
CA GLY A 119 -22.36 -11.81 14.13
C GLY A 119 -21.08 -11.50 13.34
N MET A 120 -21.15 -11.33 12.01
CA MET A 120 -20.03 -10.84 11.21
C MET A 120 -19.94 -9.32 11.19
N ALA A 121 -18.79 -8.82 10.73
CA ALA A 121 -18.50 -7.41 10.58
C ALA A 121 -19.47 -6.74 9.60
N THR A 122 -19.88 -5.52 9.94
CA THR A 122 -20.57 -4.63 9.01
C THR A 122 -19.57 -3.79 8.23
N HIS A 123 -18.36 -3.60 8.77
CA HIS A 123 -17.32 -2.78 8.19
C HIS A 123 -15.93 -3.41 8.36
N VAL A 124 -15.00 -3.02 7.49
CA VAL A 124 -13.58 -3.34 7.60
C VAL A 124 -12.79 -2.05 7.60
N LEU A 125 -12.02 -1.82 8.66
CA LEU A 125 -11.09 -0.72 8.75
C LEU A 125 -9.73 -1.13 8.21
N LEU A 126 -9.26 -0.40 7.20
CA LEU A 126 -7.89 -0.47 6.70
C LEU A 126 -7.15 0.80 7.08
N GLN A 127 -5.93 0.65 7.57
CA GLN A 127 -5.11 1.79 7.95
C GLN A 127 -3.63 1.51 7.69
N LEU A 128 -2.96 2.49 7.10
CA LEU A 128 -1.52 2.60 6.99
C LEU A 128 -1.05 3.83 7.78
N ARG A 129 0.05 3.70 8.52
CA ARG A 129 0.65 4.82 9.26
C ARG A 129 2.17 4.75 9.28
N SER A 130 2.84 5.89 9.12
CA SER A 130 4.25 6.04 9.47
C SER A 130 4.44 6.17 10.98
N ILE A 131 5.43 5.45 11.50
CA ILE A 131 5.79 5.42 12.91
C ILE A 131 7.28 5.73 13.10
N ASN A 132 7.67 6.08 14.33
CA ASN A 132 9.06 6.32 14.71
C ASN A 132 9.79 7.40 13.88
N GLY A 133 9.05 8.33 13.28
CA GLY A 133 9.62 9.40 12.46
C GLY A 133 10.23 8.91 11.13
N CYS A 134 9.98 7.65 10.75
CA CYS A 134 10.47 7.12 9.49
C CYS A 134 9.75 7.76 8.29
N LYS A 135 10.39 7.67 7.13
CA LYS A 135 9.77 7.93 5.84
C LYS A 135 9.82 6.65 5.01
N PHE A 136 8.72 6.29 4.35
CA PHE A 136 8.68 5.16 3.43
C PHE A 136 7.70 5.42 2.28
N SER A 137 7.87 4.69 1.18
CA SER A 137 6.94 4.70 0.05
C SER A 137 6.12 3.42 0.06
N VAL A 138 4.84 3.51 -0.29
CA VAL A 138 4.00 2.33 -0.45
C VAL A 138 4.35 1.63 -1.76
N ASP A 139 4.71 0.35 -1.67
CA ASP A 139 5.04 -0.50 -2.79
C ASP A 139 4.15 -1.76 -2.82
N TYR A 140 4.55 -2.76 -3.60
CA TYR A 140 3.84 -4.03 -3.75
C TYR A 140 3.71 -4.84 -2.45
N SER A 141 4.37 -4.44 -1.36
CA SER A 141 4.22 -5.09 -0.05
C SER A 141 2.91 -4.72 0.68
N CYS A 142 2.18 -3.69 0.22
CA CYS A 142 0.92 -3.23 0.82
C CYS A 142 -0.08 -4.36 1.05
N GLY A 143 -0.37 -5.13 0.00
CA GLY A 143 -1.33 -6.24 0.06
C GLY A 143 -0.87 -7.29 1.08
N ARG A 144 0.40 -7.71 0.99
CA ARG A 144 1.00 -8.66 1.93
C ARG A 144 0.87 -8.18 3.38
N PHE A 145 1.17 -6.93 3.69
CA PHE A 145 1.08 -6.43 5.06
C PHE A 145 -0.36 -6.39 5.59
N LEU A 146 -1.33 -6.02 4.76
CA LEU A 146 -2.73 -5.91 5.16
C LEU A 146 -3.47 -7.26 5.18
N THR A 147 -3.01 -8.29 4.46
CA THR A 147 -3.63 -9.63 4.52
C THR A 147 -3.19 -10.41 5.76
N ARG A 148 -1.97 -10.20 6.24
CA ARG A 148 -1.41 -10.96 7.38
C ARG A 148 -2.30 -10.91 8.64
N PRO A 149 -2.87 -9.77 9.10
CA PRO A 149 -3.78 -9.77 10.25
C PRO A 149 -5.07 -10.58 10.04
N THR A 150 -5.46 -10.82 8.79
CA THR A 150 -6.59 -11.71 8.47
C THR A 150 -6.17 -13.17 8.52
N ASP A 151 -5.00 -13.48 7.95
CA ASP A 151 -4.55 -14.87 7.75
C ASP A 151 -3.91 -15.48 9.01
N GLU A 152 -3.13 -14.70 9.76
CA GLU A 152 -2.35 -15.20 10.91
C GLU A 152 -3.07 -15.03 12.25
N CYS A 153 -4.03 -14.10 12.36
CA CYS A 153 -4.70 -13.83 13.63
C CYS A 153 -6.00 -14.62 13.84
N ASN A 154 -6.42 -15.42 12.86
CA ASN A 154 -7.58 -16.30 12.97
C ASN A 154 -7.23 -17.57 13.77
N ILE A 155 -7.13 -17.44 15.10
CA ILE A 155 -6.69 -18.51 15.98
C ILE A 155 -7.90 -19.23 16.62
N GLY A 156 -8.19 -20.45 16.16
CA GLY A 156 -9.06 -21.41 16.85
C GLY A 156 -10.57 -21.12 16.82
N ASN A 157 -11.28 -21.64 17.83
CA ASN A 157 -12.74 -21.55 17.96
C ASN A 157 -13.24 -20.14 18.33
N GLU A 158 -12.36 -19.29 18.84
CA GLU A 158 -12.67 -17.89 19.11
C GLU A 158 -12.42 -17.08 17.84
N ALA A 159 -13.48 -16.48 17.33
CA ALA A 159 -13.54 -15.82 16.04
C ALA A 159 -12.81 -14.48 15.95
N LYS A 160 -11.56 -14.42 16.41
CA LYS A 160 -10.77 -13.19 16.43
C LYS A 160 -10.13 -13.02 15.05
N GLN A 161 -10.46 -11.94 14.35
CA GLN A 161 -9.84 -11.59 13.08
C GLN A 161 -9.36 -10.15 13.13
N GLY A 162 -8.22 -9.91 12.51
CA GLY A 162 -7.63 -8.58 12.41
C GLY A 162 -6.61 -8.26 13.50
N GLY A 163 -6.04 -7.08 13.37
CA GLY A 163 -4.83 -6.71 14.09
C GLY A 163 -3.98 -5.77 13.25
N PHE A 164 -2.67 -5.83 13.44
CA PHE A 164 -1.74 -5.03 12.67
C PHE A 164 -0.37 -5.66 12.49
N VAL A 165 0.32 -5.28 11.43
CA VAL A 165 1.74 -5.56 11.20
C VAL A 165 2.53 -4.28 11.41
N SER A 166 3.68 -4.37 12.06
CA SER A 166 4.64 -3.28 12.21
C SER A 166 6.03 -3.75 11.83
N ASN A 167 6.77 -2.92 11.10
CA ASN A 167 8.17 -3.17 10.74
C ASN A 167 9.08 -2.02 11.21
N GLY A 168 8.79 -1.46 12.38
CA GLY A 168 9.59 -0.39 12.99
C GLY A 168 9.47 0.99 12.31
N CYS A 169 9.06 1.06 11.06
CA CYS A 169 8.85 2.33 10.33
C CYS A 169 7.41 2.53 9.82
N SER A 170 6.69 1.43 9.59
CA SER A 170 5.31 1.46 9.12
C SER A 170 4.43 0.56 9.98
N LEU A 171 3.16 0.91 10.06
CA LEU A 171 2.11 0.16 10.74
C LEU A 171 0.93 -0.03 9.80
N TRP A 172 0.50 -1.27 9.64
CA TRP A 172 -0.53 -1.71 8.71
C TRP A 172 -1.62 -2.44 9.47
N LYS A 173 -2.84 -1.93 9.44
CA LYS A 173 -3.98 -2.43 10.22
C LYS A 173 -5.08 -2.92 9.30
N THR A 174 -5.63 -4.06 9.68
CA THR A 174 -6.85 -4.63 9.08
C THR A 174 -7.73 -5.07 10.22
N ILE A 175 -8.86 -4.38 10.42
CA ILE A 175 -9.74 -4.61 11.57
C ILE A 175 -11.19 -4.71 11.12
N PRO A 176 -11.79 -5.92 11.17
CA PRO A 176 -13.24 -6.09 11.06
C PRO A 176 -13.98 -5.45 12.25
N MET A 177 -15.11 -4.81 11.97
CA MET A 177 -15.91 -4.07 12.95
C MET A 177 -17.42 -4.28 12.71
N ALA A 178 -18.19 -4.32 13.80
CA ALA A 178 -19.64 -4.20 13.78
C ALA A 178 -19.96 -2.83 14.41
N LEU A 179 -20.38 -1.90 13.55
CA LEU A 179 -20.93 -0.59 13.92
C LEU A 179 -22.45 -0.67 13.98
#